data_AF-A0A965JMN8-F1
#
_entry.id   AF-A0A965JMN8-F1
#
_cell.length_a   1.000
_cell.length_b   1.000
_cell.length_c   1.000
_cell.angle_alpha   90.00
_cell.angle_beta   90.00
_cell.angle_gamma   90.00
#
_symmetry.space_group_name_H-M   'P 1'
#
loop_
_entity.id
_entity.type
_entity.pdbx_description
1 polymer ?
#
loop_
_entity_poly.entity_id
_entity_poly.type
_entity_poly.pdbx_seq_one_letter_code
_entity_poly.pdbx_strand_id
1 'polypeptide(L)'
;MTDPISQYGKLAKLDSTARPATDKADKKAKAATSLPTSAPAAAGADEAHLSEAVRKVMAEPAFDQAKVDSIKQALRNGQYPLDSRRIAENFVAIEKMIKG
;
A
#
# COMPACT_ATOMS: atom_id res chain seq x y z
N MET A 1 26.74 0.19 -28.16
CA MET A 1 26.16 -1.04 -27.57
C MET A 1 26.69 -1.20 -26.16
N THR A 2 26.00 -0.63 -25.17
CA THR A 2 26.16 -0.95 -23.73
C THR A 2 24.99 -0.32 -22.96
N ASP A 3 24.17 -1.13 -22.28
CA ASP A 3 23.10 -0.65 -21.38
C ASP A 3 23.49 -0.87 -19.91
N PRO A 4 23.32 0.12 -19.00
CA PRO A 4 23.54 -0.05 -17.57
C PRO A 4 22.21 -0.19 -16.81
N ILE A 5 21.51 -1.33 -16.94
CA ILE A 5 20.37 -1.68 -16.05
C ILE A 5 20.40 -3.18 -15.72
N SER A 6 21.35 -3.62 -14.89
CA SER A 6 21.37 -4.99 -14.37
C SER A 6 22.08 -5.07 -13.01
N GLN A 7 21.51 -4.43 -11.99
CA GLN A 7 21.98 -4.63 -10.60
C GLN A 7 20.89 -4.91 -9.56
N TYR A 8 19.59 -4.93 -9.92
CA TYR A 8 18.52 -5.14 -8.94
C TYR A 8 18.25 -6.60 -8.55
N GLY A 9 19.06 -7.56 -9.02
CA GLY A 9 18.79 -8.99 -8.81
C GLY A 9 19.58 -9.70 -7.70
N LYS A 10 20.52 -9.05 -7.00
CA LYS A 10 21.53 -9.76 -6.17
C LYS A 10 21.36 -9.73 -4.66
N LEU A 11 20.32 -9.10 -4.10
CA LEU A 11 20.14 -9.02 -2.63
C LEU A 11 19.13 -10.03 -2.04
N ALA A 12 18.51 -10.88 -2.86
CA ALA A 12 17.44 -11.78 -2.40
C ALA A 12 17.90 -13.21 -2.04
N LYS A 13 19.20 -13.48 -1.86
CA LYS A 13 19.70 -14.82 -1.48
C LYS A 13 20.85 -14.75 -0.48
N LEU A 14 20.52 -14.52 0.79
CA LEU A 14 21.38 -14.80 1.93
C LEU A 14 20.52 -14.85 3.19
N ASP A 15 19.69 -15.88 3.32
CA ASP A 15 19.47 -16.55 4.62
C ASP A 15 18.65 -17.82 4.42
N SER A 16 19.33 -18.94 4.19
CA SER A 16 18.81 -20.30 4.37
C SER A 16 19.88 -21.29 3.91
N THR A 17 20.78 -21.68 4.81
CA THR A 17 21.29 -23.07 4.92
C THR A 17 22.30 -23.20 6.06
N ALA A 18 21.99 -24.16 6.95
CA ALA A 18 22.87 -25.00 7.76
C ALA A 18 23.32 -24.51 9.16
N ARG A 19 22.72 -25.18 10.16
CA ARG A 19 23.14 -25.34 11.56
C ARG A 19 24.52 -26.04 11.66
N PRO A 20 25.17 -25.98 12.83
CA PRO A 20 25.31 -27.23 13.60
C PRO A 20 24.98 -27.10 15.10
N ALA A 21 24.71 -28.28 15.68
CA ALA A 21 24.23 -28.54 17.03
C ALA A 21 25.28 -28.39 18.15
N THR A 22 24.81 -28.14 19.39
CA THR A 22 25.26 -28.68 20.70
C THR A 22 24.53 -27.88 21.81
N ASP A 23 23.53 -28.46 22.48
CA ASP A 23 23.64 -29.12 23.79
C ASP A 23 24.02 -28.16 24.94
N LYS A 24 23.04 -27.75 25.75
CA LYS A 24 23.06 -27.93 27.22
C LYS A 24 21.79 -27.38 27.91
N ALA A 25 21.07 -28.34 28.48
CA ALA A 25 20.32 -28.36 29.74
C ALA A 25 20.03 -27.05 30.49
N ASP A 26 18.74 -26.91 30.83
CA ASP A 26 18.18 -26.57 32.13
C ASP A 26 18.90 -25.55 33.03
N LYS A 27 18.24 -24.41 33.26
CA LYS A 27 18.11 -23.84 34.62
C LYS A 27 16.96 -22.84 34.73
N LYS A 28 15.88 -23.33 35.35
CA LYS A 28 14.91 -22.57 36.12
C LYS A 28 15.60 -21.53 37.02
N ALA A 29 15.35 -20.24 36.77
CA ALA A 29 15.49 -19.21 37.80
C ALA A 29 14.64 -17.98 37.46
N LYS A 30 13.52 -17.90 38.18
CA LYS A 30 12.69 -16.73 38.44
C LYS A 30 13.56 -15.50 38.80
N ALA A 31 13.41 -14.41 38.07
CA ALA A 31 13.74 -13.07 38.54
C ALA A 31 12.75 -12.09 37.91
N ALA A 32 11.74 -11.74 38.70
CA ALA A 32 10.88 -10.60 38.44
C ALA A 32 11.67 -9.33 38.71
N THR A 33 11.76 -8.44 37.71
CA THR A 33 12.05 -7.03 37.93
C THR A 33 11.17 -6.23 36.97
N SER A 34 10.05 -5.77 37.54
CA SER A 34 9.31 -4.54 37.22
C SER A 34 9.72 -3.80 35.94
N LEU A 35 8.91 -3.97 34.89
CA LEU A 35 8.74 -2.89 33.92
C LEU A 35 7.77 -1.88 34.54
N PRO A 36 8.08 -0.58 34.59
CA PRO A 36 7.07 0.40 34.96
C PRO A 36 5.96 0.32 33.93
N THR A 37 4.74 0.01 34.39
CA THR A 37 3.50 0.28 33.67
C THR A 37 3.59 1.73 33.19
N SER A 38 3.84 1.93 31.90
CA SER A 38 3.59 3.21 31.26
C SER A 38 2.12 3.47 31.46
N ALA A 39 1.80 4.48 32.26
CA ALA A 39 0.45 5.03 32.36
C ALA A 39 -0.11 5.19 30.94
N PRO A 40 -1.41 4.92 30.70
CA PRO A 40 -1.99 5.24 29.40
C PRO A 40 -1.81 6.75 29.24
N ALA A 41 -0.96 7.15 28.29
CA ALA A 41 -0.92 8.52 27.82
C ALA A 41 -2.36 8.86 27.47
N ALA A 42 -2.91 9.89 28.11
CA ALA A 42 -4.27 10.34 27.86
C ALA A 42 -4.42 10.51 26.34
N ALA A 43 -5.14 9.59 25.70
CA ALA A 43 -5.58 9.70 24.32
C ALA A 43 -6.69 10.77 24.31
N GLY A 44 -6.27 12.01 24.55
CA GLY A 44 -7.14 13.15 24.71
C GLY A 44 -6.91 14.10 23.55
N ALA A 45 -7.98 14.28 22.77
CA ALA A 45 -8.25 15.44 21.93
C ALA A 45 -7.78 15.44 20.47
N ASP A 46 -7.59 14.29 19.83
CA ASP A 46 -7.61 14.24 18.36
C ASP A 46 -8.40 13.01 17.87
N GLU A 47 -9.71 13.02 18.10
CA GLU A 47 -10.64 11.99 17.63
C GLU A 47 -11.43 12.51 16.43
N ALA A 48 -11.10 12.02 15.24
CA ALA A 48 -11.80 12.36 14.01
C ALA A 48 -13.10 11.55 13.90
N HIS A 49 -14.24 12.19 14.13
CA HIS A 49 -15.55 11.56 13.93
C HIS A 49 -15.98 11.62 12.47
N LEU A 50 -15.93 10.49 11.78
CA LEU A 50 -16.49 10.32 10.44
C LEU A 50 -18.00 10.50 10.46
N SER A 51 -18.49 11.52 9.76
CA SER A 51 -19.92 11.77 9.57
C SER A 51 -20.60 10.61 8.82
N GLU A 52 -21.89 10.39 9.06
CA GLU A 52 -22.63 9.30 8.42
C GLU A 52 -22.59 9.38 6.88
N ALA A 53 -22.50 10.59 6.33
CA ALA A 53 -22.36 10.80 4.89
C ALA A 53 -21.04 10.20 4.35
N VAL A 54 -19.92 10.39 5.03
CA VAL A 54 -18.62 9.83 4.62
C VAL A 54 -18.63 8.31 4.75
N ARG A 55 -19.26 7.77 5.81
CA ARG A 55 -19.42 6.31 5.98
C ARG A 55 -20.26 5.68 4.88
N LYS A 56 -21.29 6.37 4.40
CA LYS A 56 -22.13 5.92 3.28
C LYS A 56 -21.39 5.97 1.94
N VAL A 57 -20.64 7.04 1.67
CA VAL A 57 -19.81 7.16 0.45
C VAL A 57 -18.71 6.08 0.39
N MET A 58 -18.15 5.71 1.53
CA MET A 58 -17.18 4.60 1.63
C MET A 58 -17.83 3.21 1.45
N ALA A 59 -19.12 3.09 1.73
CA ALA A 59 -19.89 1.85 1.59
C ALA A 59 -20.47 1.67 0.18
N GLU A 60 -20.68 2.76 -0.57
CA GLU A 60 -21.01 2.68 -1.98
C GLU A 60 -19.80 2.14 -2.77
N PRO A 61 -20.03 1.30 -3.80
CA PRO A 61 -18.94 0.87 -4.67
C PRO A 61 -18.31 2.13 -5.27
N ALA A 62 -17.02 2.34 -4.98
CA ALA A 62 -16.25 3.53 -5.40
C ALA A 62 -16.22 3.74 -6.94
N PHE A 63 -16.73 2.79 -7.70
CA PHE A 63 -16.81 2.79 -9.15
C PHE A 63 -18.13 2.15 -9.61
N ASP A 64 -18.74 2.80 -10.59
CA ASP A 64 -19.90 2.26 -11.32
C ASP A 64 -19.46 1.06 -12.17
N GLN A 65 -19.86 -0.14 -11.76
CA GLN A 65 -19.50 -1.38 -12.45
C GLN A 65 -20.04 -1.45 -13.88
N ALA A 66 -21.25 -0.93 -14.14
CA ALA A 66 -21.83 -0.93 -15.48
C ALA A 66 -21.00 -0.05 -16.44
N LYS A 67 -20.55 1.11 -15.94
CA LYS A 67 -19.62 1.97 -16.68
C LYS A 67 -18.28 1.28 -16.93
N VAL A 68 -17.71 0.62 -15.92
CA VAL A 68 -16.44 -0.11 -16.08
C VAL A 68 -16.55 -1.19 -17.15
N ASP A 69 -17.62 -1.96 -17.14
CA ASP A 69 -17.78 -3.07 -18.08
C ASP A 69 -18.07 -2.61 -19.51
N SER A 70 -18.85 -1.54 -19.70
CA SER A 70 -19.02 -0.91 -21.01
C SER A 70 -17.69 -0.39 -21.59
N ILE A 71 -16.84 0.23 -20.76
CA ILE A 71 -15.50 0.67 -21.19
C ILE A 71 -14.63 -0.53 -21.57
N LYS A 72 -14.62 -1.60 -20.77
CA LYS A 72 -13.88 -2.84 -21.10
C LYS A 72 -14.33 -3.44 -22.43
N GLN A 73 -15.64 -3.44 -22.71
CA GLN A 73 -16.18 -3.92 -23.99
C GLN A 73 -15.73 -3.02 -25.16
N ALA A 74 -15.85 -1.70 -25.00
CA ALA A 74 -15.42 -0.75 -26.03
C ALA A 74 -13.93 -0.88 -26.36
N LEU A 75 -13.08 -1.08 -25.35
CA LEU A 75 -11.64 -1.32 -25.55
C LEU A 75 -11.36 -2.63 -26.29
N ARG A 76 -12.01 -3.73 -25.89
CA ARG A 76 -11.88 -5.03 -26.57
C ARG A 76 -12.28 -4.97 -28.03
N ASN A 77 -13.34 -4.23 -28.33
CA ASN A 77 -13.85 -4.10 -29.69
C ASN A 77 -13.14 -2.99 -30.49
N GLY A 78 -12.16 -2.29 -29.92
CA GLY A 78 -11.46 -1.17 -30.57
C GLY A 78 -12.31 0.08 -30.81
N GLN A 79 -13.47 0.19 -30.15
CA GLN A 79 -14.45 1.28 -30.34
C GLN A 79 -14.37 2.35 -29.25
N TYR A 80 -13.39 2.27 -28.34
CA TYR A 80 -13.22 3.28 -27.32
C TYR A 80 -12.78 4.61 -27.97
N PRO A 81 -13.52 5.73 -27.74
CA PRO A 81 -13.23 6.99 -28.40
C PRO A 81 -11.90 7.56 -27.93
N LEU A 82 -11.03 7.89 -28.87
CA LEU A 82 -9.75 8.55 -28.61
C LEU A 82 -9.84 10.00 -29.05
N ASP A 83 -9.86 10.93 -28.08
CA ASP A 83 -9.87 12.37 -28.34
C ASP A 83 -8.57 12.99 -27.82
N SER A 84 -7.71 13.43 -28.75
CA SER A 84 -6.42 14.03 -28.45
C SER A 84 -6.53 15.26 -27.55
N ARG A 85 -7.61 16.04 -27.67
CA ARG A 85 -7.82 17.24 -26.84
C ARG A 85 -8.08 16.85 -25.39
N ARG A 86 -9.03 15.93 -25.18
CA ARG A 86 -9.37 15.41 -23.85
C ARG A 86 -8.18 14.74 -23.18
N ILE A 87 -7.35 14.03 -23.95
CA ILE A 87 -6.11 13.43 -23.44
C ILE A 87 -5.19 14.56 -22.96
N ALA A 88 -4.88 15.55 -23.80
CA ALA A 88 -3.99 16.65 -23.43
C ALA A 88 -4.45 17.42 -22.17
N GLU A 89 -5.74 17.73 -22.08
CA GLU A 89 -6.33 18.40 -20.91
C GLU A 89 -6.09 17.61 -19.61
N ASN A 90 -6.34 16.29 -19.63
CA ASN A 90 -6.12 15.43 -18.48
C ASN A 90 -4.64 15.33 -18.10
N PHE A 91 -3.74 15.27 -19.08
CA PHE A 91 -2.29 15.25 -18.83
C PHE A 91 -1.81 16.55 -18.17
N VAL A 92 -2.28 17.72 -18.65
CA VAL A 92 -1.97 19.02 -18.04
C VAL A 92 -2.50 19.09 -16.60
N ALA A 93 -3.72 18.60 -16.35
CA ALA A 93 -4.29 18.57 -15.00
C ALA A 93 -3.43 17.72 -14.04
N ILE A 94 -2.96 16.55 -14.49
CA ILE A 94 -2.07 15.68 -13.70
C ILE A 94 -0.70 16.34 -13.47
N GLU A 95 -0.12 16.97 -14.49
CA GLU A 95 1.16 17.68 -14.36
C GLU A 95 1.09 18.79 -13.30
N LYS A 96 0.01 19.57 -13.30
CA LYS A 96 -0.22 20.62 -12.29
C LYS A 96 -0.33 20.07 -10.87
N MET A 97 -0.90 18.88 -10.70
CA MET A 97 -1.02 18.24 -9.38
C MET A 97 0.34 17.73 -8.86
N ILE A 98 1.24 17.34 -9.76
CA ILE A 98 2.56 16.78 -9.41
C ILE A 98 3.62 17.88 -9.27
N LYS A 99 3.60 18.91 -10.11
CA LYS A 99 4.59 20.00 -10.14
C LYS A 99 4.24 21.21 -9.26
N GLY A 100 3.42 21.01 -8.21
CA GLY A 100 2.98 22.06 -7.29
C GLY A 100 4.09 23.04 -6.91
#